data_AF-A0A9X0I4K2-F1
#
_entry.id   AF-A0A9X0I4K2-F1
#
_cell.length_a   1.000
_cell.length_b   1.000
_cell.length_c   1.000
_cell.angle_alpha   90.00
_cell.angle_beta   90.00
_cell.angle_gamma   90.00
#
_symmetry.space_group_name_H-M   'P 1'
#
loop_
_entity.id
_entity.type
_entity.pdbx_description
1 polymer ?
#
loop_
_entity_poly.entity_id
_entity_poly.type
_entity_poly.pdbx_seq_one_letter_code
_entity_poly.pdbx_strand_id
1 'polypeptide(L)'
;MKFSFRPNEGAFYELFTRAAQNLVRGTELLNELALPDVEVQSVSERLTEVEHDSDKITHELYKKINSTFVTPFDREDIYRLGSLLDDVMDHLEAVGNLLYLYGLTKLPSLPREMHELVHVLDQQAKLTAEAMPRLKSMKDLEDYWIEINRLENDGDQAYRMLLVRLFSGEYDALTVLKMKEVADELEAACDSFEHVANTVETIAVKES
;
A
#
# COMPACT_ATOMS: atom_id res chain seq x y z
N MET A 1 37.39 16.28 -13.75
CA MET A 1 35.93 16.16 -14.00
C MET A 1 35.53 14.71 -13.81
N LYS A 2 34.74 14.39 -12.77
CA LYS A 2 34.13 13.05 -12.64
C LYS A 2 32.97 13.01 -13.64
N PHE A 3 33.15 12.32 -14.76
CA PHE A 3 32.04 11.96 -15.62
C PHE A 3 31.17 10.94 -14.86
N SER A 4 30.02 11.39 -14.35
CA SER A 4 29.00 10.48 -13.83
C SER A 4 28.42 9.71 -15.02
N PHE A 5 28.80 8.44 -15.15
CA PHE A 5 28.34 7.56 -16.23
C PHE A 5 26.96 6.93 -15.96
N ARG A 6 26.19 7.46 -15.00
CA ARG A 6 24.92 6.87 -14.57
C ARG A 6 23.73 7.85 -14.68
N PRO A 7 23.40 8.35 -15.88
CA PRO A 7 22.31 9.31 -16.08
C PRO A 7 20.91 8.73 -15.75
N ASN A 8 20.75 7.40 -15.70
CA ASN A 8 19.45 6.76 -15.52
C ASN A 8 19.14 6.31 -14.08
N GLU A 9 20.10 6.36 -13.13
CA GLU A 9 19.85 5.84 -11.77
C GLU A 9 18.79 6.61 -11.00
N GLY A 10 18.81 7.94 -11.11
CA GLY A 10 17.84 8.79 -10.42
C GLY A 10 16.38 8.48 -10.77
N ALA A 11 16.14 8.01 -12.00
CA ALA A 11 14.80 7.74 -12.49
C ALA A 11 14.13 6.54 -11.80
N PHE A 12 14.88 5.50 -11.42
CA PHE A 12 14.30 4.35 -10.72
C PHE A 12 13.77 4.76 -9.34
N TYR A 13 14.57 5.50 -8.58
CA TYR A 13 14.19 6.01 -7.27
C TYR A 13 13.01 6.99 -7.33
N GLU A 14 12.95 7.82 -8.37
CA GLU A 14 11.82 8.71 -8.63
C GLU A 14 10.52 7.92 -8.91
N LEU A 15 10.61 6.82 -9.67
CA LEU A 15 9.45 5.96 -9.93
C LEU A 15 8.95 5.29 -8.64
N PHE A 16 9.82 4.73 -7.82
CA PHE A 16 9.43 4.17 -6.51
C PHE A 16 8.80 5.24 -5.61
N THR A 17 9.37 6.45 -5.60
CA THR A 17 8.82 7.57 -4.81
C THR A 17 7.42 7.95 -5.29
N ARG A 18 7.21 8.04 -6.60
CA ARG A 18 5.90 8.34 -7.19
C ARG A 18 4.87 7.25 -6.87
N ALA A 19 5.25 5.97 -6.97
CA ALA A 19 4.40 4.85 -6.61
C ALA A 19 4.00 4.92 -5.12
N ALA A 20 4.96 5.09 -4.21
CA ALA A 20 4.65 5.22 -2.78
C ALA A 20 3.80 6.47 -2.44
N GLN A 21 3.94 7.56 -3.19
CA GLN A 21 3.04 8.72 -3.07
C GLN A 21 1.62 8.45 -3.55
N ASN A 22 1.41 7.50 -4.47
CA ASN A 22 0.07 7.04 -4.83
C ASN A 22 -0.53 6.21 -3.69
N LEU A 23 0.27 5.40 -3.00
CA LEU A 23 -0.20 4.65 -1.81
C LEU A 23 -0.73 5.59 -0.72
N VAL A 24 -0.02 6.68 -0.43
CA VAL A 24 -0.49 7.72 0.51
C VAL A 24 -1.82 8.32 0.06
N ARG A 25 -1.96 8.63 -1.23
CA ARG A 25 -3.22 9.13 -1.79
C ARG A 25 -4.34 8.09 -1.64
N GLY A 26 -4.06 6.82 -1.90
CA GLY A 26 -5.02 5.72 -1.73
C GLY A 26 -5.50 5.58 -0.29
N THR A 27 -4.59 5.61 0.69
CA THR A 27 -4.97 5.50 2.11
C THR A 27 -5.67 6.74 2.63
N GLU A 28 -5.33 7.94 2.13
CA GLU A 28 -6.05 9.18 2.43
C GLU A 28 -7.50 9.11 1.92
N LEU A 29 -7.72 8.60 0.70
CA LEU A 29 -9.06 8.37 0.15
C LEU A 29 -9.90 7.43 1.01
N LEU A 30 -9.31 6.33 1.49
CA LEU A 30 -10.00 5.42 2.40
C LEU A 30 -10.33 6.08 3.74
N ASN A 31 -9.47 6.97 4.26
CA ASN A 31 -9.75 7.73 5.48
C ASN A 31 -10.92 8.71 5.31
N GLU A 32 -11.16 9.23 4.10
CA GLU A 32 -12.31 10.10 3.83
C GLU A 32 -13.66 9.40 4.12
N LEU A 33 -13.72 8.07 4.06
CA LEU A 33 -14.92 7.29 4.38
C LEU A 33 -15.40 7.44 5.84
N ALA A 34 -14.56 8.00 6.72
CA ALA A 34 -14.95 8.34 8.08
C ALA A 34 -15.69 9.69 8.19
N LEU A 35 -15.73 10.50 7.13
CA LEU A 35 -16.34 11.82 7.13
C LEU A 35 -17.85 11.74 6.81
N PRO A 36 -18.69 12.57 7.47
CA PRO A 36 -20.15 12.42 7.46
C PRO A 36 -20.86 12.71 6.12
N ASP A 37 -20.17 13.16 5.08
CA ASP A 37 -20.75 13.56 3.79
C ASP A 37 -20.02 12.97 2.57
N VAL A 38 -19.16 11.97 2.78
CA VAL A 38 -18.37 11.37 1.70
C VAL A 38 -19.15 10.21 1.07
N GLU A 39 -19.34 10.28 -0.25
CA GLU A 39 -19.96 9.19 -1.01
C GLU A 39 -18.92 8.12 -1.35
N VAL A 40 -19.19 6.88 -0.93
CA VAL A 40 -18.34 5.71 -1.20
C VAL A 40 -18.09 5.53 -2.70
N GLN A 41 -19.08 5.82 -3.56
CA GLN A 41 -18.92 5.75 -5.01
C GLN A 41 -17.80 6.70 -5.48
N SER A 42 -17.80 7.95 -5.00
CA SER A 42 -16.77 8.93 -5.34
C SER A 42 -15.39 8.48 -4.87
N VAL A 43 -15.28 7.88 -3.68
CA VAL A 43 -14.02 7.32 -3.18
C VAL A 43 -13.54 6.16 -4.03
N SER A 44 -14.42 5.22 -4.39
CA SER A 44 -14.12 4.09 -5.27
C SER A 44 -13.63 4.56 -6.65
N GLU A 45 -14.33 5.50 -7.28
CA GLU A 45 -13.92 6.06 -8.58
C GLU A 45 -12.54 6.74 -8.50
N ARG A 46 -12.28 7.52 -7.45
CA ARG A 46 -10.98 8.17 -7.22
C ARG A 46 -9.86 7.17 -6.90
N LEU A 47 -10.16 6.07 -6.22
CA LEU A 47 -9.19 5.00 -5.97
C LEU A 47 -8.78 4.33 -7.28
N THR A 48 -9.73 4.00 -8.16
CA THR A 48 -9.44 3.47 -9.49
C THR A 48 -8.62 4.46 -10.34
N GLU A 49 -8.81 5.77 -10.19
CA GLU A 49 -7.93 6.76 -10.86
C GLU A 49 -6.49 6.70 -10.35
N VAL A 50 -6.30 6.52 -9.03
CA VAL A 50 -4.96 6.42 -8.41
C VAL A 50 -4.28 5.08 -8.75
N GLU A 51 -5.03 3.99 -8.80
CA GLU A 51 -4.57 2.68 -9.26
C GLU A 51 -4.07 2.78 -10.71
N HIS A 52 -4.86 3.30 -11.64
CA HIS A 52 -4.43 3.48 -13.03
C HIS A 52 -3.16 4.33 -13.16
N ASP A 53 -2.93 5.29 -12.26
CA ASP A 53 -1.71 6.07 -12.23
C ASP A 53 -0.51 5.29 -11.67
N SER A 54 -0.73 4.38 -10.72
CA SER A 54 0.28 3.45 -10.18
C SER A 54 0.67 2.43 -11.24
N ASP A 55 -0.32 1.87 -11.93
CA ASP A 55 -0.20 0.91 -13.00
C ASP A 55 0.67 1.46 -14.17
N LYS A 56 0.48 2.74 -14.51
CA LYS A 56 1.35 3.47 -15.45
C LYS A 56 2.79 3.59 -14.95
N ILE A 57 3.01 3.84 -13.65
CA ILE A 57 4.34 3.93 -13.05
C ILE A 57 5.03 2.58 -13.10
N THR A 58 4.31 1.50 -12.77
CA THR A 58 4.79 0.11 -12.83
C THR A 58 5.19 -0.25 -14.26
N HIS A 59 4.37 0.08 -15.25
CA HIS A 59 4.71 -0.11 -16.66
C HIS A 59 5.94 0.72 -17.09
N GLU A 60 6.03 1.98 -16.66
CA GLU A 60 7.18 2.84 -16.91
C GLU A 60 8.47 2.25 -16.33
N LEU A 61 8.40 1.73 -15.11
CA LEU A 61 9.49 1.05 -14.41
C LEU A 61 9.95 -0.18 -15.20
N TYR A 62 9.04 -1.07 -15.57
CA TYR A 62 9.37 -2.29 -16.32
C TYR A 62 10.00 -1.98 -17.68
N LYS A 63 9.48 -0.98 -18.38
CA LYS A 63 10.09 -0.49 -19.64
C LYS A 63 11.49 0.08 -19.40
N LYS A 64 11.72 0.78 -18.29
CA LYS A 64 13.03 1.31 -17.90
C LYS A 64 14.02 0.20 -17.60
N ILE A 65 13.63 -0.84 -16.86
CA ILE A 65 14.47 -2.00 -16.56
C ILE A 65 14.92 -2.68 -17.86
N ASN A 66 13.98 -2.93 -18.78
CA ASN A 66 14.26 -3.61 -20.05
C ASN A 66 15.14 -2.80 -21.01
N SER A 67 15.06 -1.48 -20.97
CA SER A 67 15.83 -0.58 -21.85
C SER A 67 17.15 -0.09 -21.26
N THR A 68 17.41 -0.34 -19.96
CA THR A 68 18.61 0.12 -19.27
C THR A 68 19.63 -1.01 -19.18
N PHE A 69 20.88 -0.77 -19.62
CA PHE A 69 21.94 -1.78 -19.54
C PHE A 69 22.51 -1.93 -18.12
N VAL A 70 22.74 -0.80 -17.43
CA VAL A 70 23.28 -0.75 -16.06
C VAL A 70 22.22 -0.20 -15.11
N THR A 71 21.75 -1.03 -14.16
CA THR A 71 20.77 -0.65 -13.13
C THR A 71 21.45 -0.22 -11.82
N PRO A 72 20.75 0.56 -10.96
CA PRO A 72 21.31 1.02 -9.70
C PRO A 72 21.64 -0.09 -8.70
N PHE A 73 20.87 -1.18 -8.72
CA PHE A 73 21.06 -2.42 -7.98
C PHE A 73 20.45 -3.59 -8.80
N ASP A 74 20.33 -4.77 -8.21
CA ASP A 74 19.85 -5.98 -8.90
C ASP A 74 18.49 -5.77 -9.60
N ARG A 75 18.37 -6.27 -10.83
CA ARG A 75 17.17 -6.06 -11.67
C ARG A 75 15.95 -6.78 -11.13
N GLU A 76 16.12 -7.96 -10.55
CA GLU A 76 15.05 -8.74 -9.95
C GLU A 76 14.48 -8.01 -8.74
N ASP A 77 15.36 -7.42 -7.91
CA ASP A 77 14.96 -6.60 -6.77
C ASP A 77 14.19 -5.33 -7.20
N ILE A 78 14.61 -4.65 -8.28
CA ILE A 78 13.87 -3.50 -8.83
C ILE A 78 12.47 -3.92 -9.31
N TYR A 79 12.39 -5.05 -10.03
CA TYR A 79 11.12 -5.60 -10.51
C TYR A 79 10.20 -5.95 -9.34
N ARG A 80 10.72 -6.68 -8.36
CA ARG A 80 9.99 -7.13 -7.18
C ARG A 80 9.47 -5.96 -6.35
N LEU A 81 10.31 -4.97 -6.06
CA LEU A 81 9.89 -3.80 -5.31
C LEU A 81 8.80 -3.01 -6.06
N GLY A 82 8.92 -2.87 -7.37
CA GLY A 82 7.89 -2.25 -8.20
C GLY A 82 6.55 -2.97 -8.11
N SER A 83 6.57 -4.29 -8.30
CA SER A 83 5.37 -5.15 -8.21
C SER A 83 4.71 -5.06 -6.84
N LEU A 84 5.48 -5.14 -5.75
CA LEU A 84 4.93 -5.11 -4.40
C LEU A 84 4.30 -3.75 -4.04
N LEU A 85 4.84 -2.64 -4.58
CA LEU A 85 4.21 -1.33 -4.43
C LEU A 85 2.88 -1.25 -5.21
N ASP A 86 2.79 -1.91 -6.35
CA ASP A 86 1.58 -2.04 -7.16
C ASP A 86 0.51 -2.86 -6.43
N ASP A 87 0.90 -4.03 -5.91
CA ASP A 87 0.02 -4.94 -5.16
C ASP A 87 -0.67 -4.23 -3.97
N VAL A 88 0.06 -3.35 -3.26
CA VAL A 88 -0.55 -2.53 -2.19
C VAL A 88 -1.67 -1.65 -2.75
N MET A 89 -1.42 -0.98 -3.88
CA MET A 89 -2.43 -0.09 -4.47
C MET A 89 -3.65 -0.88 -4.94
N ASP A 90 -3.44 -2.06 -5.52
CA ASP A 90 -4.53 -2.96 -5.96
C ASP A 90 -5.44 -3.34 -4.80
N HIS A 91 -4.88 -3.70 -3.65
CA HIS A 91 -5.67 -4.01 -2.45
C HIS A 91 -6.44 -2.78 -1.94
N LEU A 92 -5.83 -1.59 -1.93
CA LEU A 92 -6.52 -0.35 -1.54
C LEU A 92 -7.69 -0.01 -2.49
N GLU A 93 -7.52 -0.25 -3.79
CA GLU A 93 -8.56 -0.07 -4.80
C GLU A 93 -9.70 -1.08 -4.63
N ALA A 94 -9.36 -2.34 -4.38
CA ALA A 94 -10.31 -3.42 -4.11
C ALA A 94 -11.19 -3.10 -2.89
N VAL A 95 -10.63 -2.55 -1.80
CA VAL A 95 -11.40 -2.11 -0.63
C VAL A 95 -12.49 -1.11 -1.03
N GLY A 96 -12.14 -0.06 -1.78
CA GLY A 96 -13.08 0.96 -2.24
C GLY A 96 -14.18 0.36 -3.12
N ASN A 97 -13.80 -0.51 -4.05
CA ASN A 97 -14.72 -1.20 -4.96
C ASN A 97 -15.69 -2.12 -4.22
N LEU A 98 -15.21 -2.94 -3.28
CA LEU A 98 -16.05 -3.84 -2.49
C LEU A 98 -17.05 -3.06 -1.64
N LEU A 99 -16.62 -1.97 -0.99
CA LEU A 99 -17.51 -1.09 -0.22
C LEU A 99 -18.66 -0.54 -1.09
N TYR A 100 -18.34 -0.11 -2.30
CA TYR A 100 -19.34 0.38 -3.26
C TYR A 100 -20.26 -0.75 -3.76
N LEU A 101 -19.69 -1.83 -4.30
CA LEU A 101 -20.41 -2.95 -4.91
C LEU A 101 -21.34 -3.65 -3.91
N TYR A 102 -20.94 -3.74 -2.64
CA TYR A 102 -21.74 -4.35 -1.58
C TYR A 102 -22.80 -3.44 -0.99
N GLY A 103 -22.87 -2.19 -1.46
CA GLY A 103 -23.82 -1.21 -0.97
C GLY A 103 -23.58 -0.90 0.51
N LEU A 104 -22.32 -0.94 0.95
CA LEU A 104 -21.93 -0.60 2.32
C LEU A 104 -21.95 0.93 2.56
N THR A 105 -22.49 1.67 1.58
CA THR A 105 -22.69 3.12 1.53
C THR A 105 -23.70 3.67 2.55
N LYS A 106 -24.50 2.79 3.18
CA LYS A 106 -25.52 3.13 4.19
C LYS A 106 -25.32 2.39 5.51
N LEU A 107 -24.11 1.89 5.74
CA LEU A 107 -23.85 1.15 6.96
C LEU A 107 -24.06 2.03 8.20
N PRO A 108 -24.60 1.50 9.31
CA PRO A 108 -24.19 2.03 10.61
C PRO A 108 -22.67 2.03 10.62
N SER A 109 -22.04 3.14 11.04
CA SER A 109 -20.58 3.34 11.13
C SER A 109 -19.79 2.03 11.08
N LEU A 110 -18.93 1.85 10.07
CA LEU A 110 -18.08 0.65 9.91
C LEU A 110 -17.51 0.25 11.28
N PRO A 111 -17.36 -1.06 11.56
CA PRO A 111 -16.74 -1.50 12.79
C PRO A 111 -15.47 -0.72 13.08
N ARG A 112 -15.29 -0.27 14.32
CA ARG A 112 -14.12 0.50 14.75
C ARG A 112 -12.80 -0.11 14.27
N GLU A 113 -12.70 -1.43 14.26
CA GLU A 113 -11.52 -2.19 13.86
C GLU A 113 -11.18 -1.97 12.37
N MET A 114 -12.16 -1.74 11.49
CA MET A 114 -11.89 -1.36 10.10
C MET A 114 -11.30 0.05 10.00
N HIS A 115 -11.75 0.99 10.84
CA HIS A 115 -11.12 2.31 10.93
C HIS A 115 -9.70 2.24 11.49
N GLU A 116 -9.44 1.32 12.42
CA GLU A 116 -8.09 1.06 12.95
C GLU A 116 -7.17 0.51 11.84
N LEU A 117 -7.64 -0.46 11.03
CA LEU A 117 -6.91 -0.96 9.86
C LEU A 117 -6.59 0.16 8.85
N VAL A 118 -7.57 0.99 8.48
CA VAL A 118 -7.34 2.13 7.57
C VAL A 118 -6.33 3.12 8.13
N HIS A 119 -6.33 3.33 9.46
CA HIS A 119 -5.34 4.18 10.11
C HIS A 119 -3.92 3.59 10.07
N VAL A 120 -3.80 2.28 10.30
CA VAL A 120 -2.53 1.55 10.17
C VAL A 120 -1.99 1.67 8.74
N LEU A 121 -2.83 1.44 7.73
CA LEU A 121 -2.45 1.58 6.32
C LEU A 121 -1.92 2.99 5.99
N ASP A 122 -2.58 4.04 6.48
CA ASP A 122 -2.13 5.42 6.28
C ASP A 122 -0.74 5.69 6.90
N GLN A 123 -0.46 5.13 8.07
CA GLN A 123 0.86 5.23 8.69
C GLN A 123 1.91 4.45 7.89
N GLN A 124 1.60 3.22 7.46
CA GLN A 124 2.49 2.41 6.62
C GLN A 124 2.79 3.10 5.28
N ALA A 125 1.78 3.69 4.63
CA ALA A 125 1.93 4.42 3.39
C ALA A 125 2.88 5.62 3.52
N LYS A 126 2.72 6.41 4.59
CA LYS A 126 3.57 7.58 4.87
C LYS A 126 5.02 7.17 5.13
N LEU A 127 5.25 6.16 5.97
CA LEU A 127 6.57 5.62 6.22
C LEU A 127 7.23 5.08 4.94
N THR A 128 6.46 4.37 4.11
CA THR A 128 6.90 3.85 2.82
C THR A 128 7.31 4.98 1.88
N ALA A 129 6.50 6.03 1.76
CA ALA A 129 6.79 7.19 0.93
C ALA A 129 8.03 7.97 1.41
N GLU A 130 8.28 8.04 2.72
CA GLU A 130 9.50 8.62 3.29
C GLU A 130 10.74 7.74 3.08
N ALA A 131 10.57 6.42 2.99
CA ALA A 131 11.66 5.46 2.77
C ALA A 131 12.12 5.39 1.31
N MET A 132 11.22 5.44 0.32
CA MET A 132 11.58 5.23 -1.09
C MET A 132 12.70 6.15 -1.62
N PRO A 133 12.75 7.46 -1.30
CA PRO A 133 13.87 8.32 -1.72
C PRO A 133 15.22 7.94 -1.09
N ARG A 134 15.20 7.35 0.12
CA ARG A 134 16.41 6.97 0.89
C ARG A 134 17.10 5.73 0.32
N LEU A 135 16.43 4.95 -0.53
CA LEU A 135 17.04 3.85 -1.30
C LEU A 135 18.23 4.32 -2.14
N LYS A 136 18.30 5.60 -2.53
CA LYS A 136 19.46 6.13 -3.25
C LYS A 136 20.77 6.04 -2.44
N SER A 137 20.67 6.17 -1.11
CA SER A 137 21.82 6.06 -0.21
C SER A 137 21.92 4.70 0.49
N MET A 138 20.83 3.92 0.53
CA MET A 138 20.73 2.66 1.29
C MET A 138 21.15 2.83 2.77
N LYS A 139 20.86 3.99 3.36
CA LYS A 139 21.24 4.34 4.74
C LYS A 139 20.02 4.74 5.54
N ASP A 140 20.09 4.50 6.84
CA ASP A 140 19.09 4.92 7.83
C ASP A 140 17.68 4.45 7.43
N LEU A 141 17.59 3.19 6.97
CA LEU A 141 16.35 2.51 6.60
C LEU A 141 15.88 1.52 7.69
N GLU A 142 16.69 1.25 8.70
CA GLU A 142 16.38 0.25 9.74
C GLU A 142 15.09 0.57 10.50
N ASP A 143 14.93 1.82 10.90
CA ASP A 143 13.72 2.29 11.56
C ASP A 143 12.46 2.09 10.68
N TYR A 144 12.59 2.11 9.34
CA TYR A 144 11.45 1.93 8.45
C TYR A 144 10.87 0.51 8.53
N TRP A 145 11.68 -0.53 8.33
CA TRP A 145 11.15 -1.90 8.37
C TRP A 145 10.77 -2.34 9.79
N ILE A 146 11.43 -1.82 10.83
CA ILE A 146 11.03 -2.03 12.22
C ILE A 146 9.63 -1.45 12.47
N GLU A 147 9.37 -0.21 12.07
CA GLU A 147 8.07 0.42 12.29
C GLU A 147 6.97 -0.19 11.42
N ILE A 148 7.25 -0.59 10.18
CA ILE A 148 6.28 -1.32 9.36
C ILE A 148 5.90 -2.66 10.01
N ASN A 149 6.86 -3.44 10.53
CA ASN A 149 6.57 -4.66 11.27
C ASN A 149 5.70 -4.38 12.51
N ARG A 150 5.99 -3.32 13.26
CA ARG A 150 5.17 -2.94 14.42
C ARG A 150 3.73 -2.62 14.01
N LEU A 151 3.55 -1.89 12.90
CA LEU A 151 2.24 -1.52 12.37
C LEU A 151 1.46 -2.71 11.79
N GLU A 152 2.14 -3.63 11.12
CA GLU A 152 1.54 -4.89 10.67
C GLU A 152 0.95 -5.64 11.87
N ASN A 153 1.71 -5.81 12.96
CA ASN A 153 1.21 -6.47 14.18
C ASN A 153 -0.03 -5.76 14.78
N ASP A 154 -0.08 -4.42 14.72
CA ASP A 154 -1.25 -3.65 15.15
C ASP A 154 -2.47 -3.91 14.23
N GLY A 155 -2.27 -3.93 12.92
CA GLY A 155 -3.31 -4.24 11.92
C GLY A 155 -3.84 -5.67 12.05
N ASP A 156 -2.93 -6.61 12.21
CA ASP A 156 -3.14 -8.05 12.39
C ASP A 156 -3.96 -8.32 13.68
N GLN A 157 -3.71 -7.56 14.76
CA GLN A 157 -4.55 -7.55 15.96
C GLN A 157 -5.96 -6.99 15.68
N ALA A 158 -6.06 -5.85 14.97
CA ALA A 158 -7.35 -5.24 14.64
C ALA A 158 -8.22 -6.16 13.78
N TYR A 159 -7.63 -6.82 12.77
CA TYR A 159 -8.29 -7.80 11.92
C TYR A 159 -8.85 -8.98 12.74
N ARG A 160 -8.06 -9.55 13.66
CA ARG A 160 -8.53 -10.63 14.56
C ARG A 160 -9.70 -10.19 15.42
N MET A 161 -9.67 -8.97 15.95
CA MET A 161 -10.79 -8.42 16.73
C MET A 161 -12.04 -8.17 15.89
N LEU A 162 -11.85 -7.73 14.64
CA LEU A 162 -12.93 -7.60 13.68
C LEU A 162 -13.60 -8.95 13.40
N LEU A 163 -12.83 -10.01 13.18
CA LEU A 163 -13.39 -11.37 13.02
C LEU A 163 -14.19 -11.81 14.25
N VAL A 164 -13.68 -11.59 15.47
CA VAL A 164 -14.43 -11.89 16.70
C VAL A 164 -15.78 -11.17 16.72
N ARG A 165 -15.81 -9.88 16.33
CA ARG A 165 -17.06 -9.11 16.27
C ARG A 165 -18.00 -9.61 15.18
N LEU A 166 -17.50 -9.81 13.95
CA LEU A 166 -18.30 -10.26 12.81
C LEU A 166 -18.98 -11.60 13.09
N PHE A 167 -18.31 -12.52 13.77
CA PHE A 167 -18.86 -13.85 14.10
C PHE A 167 -19.54 -13.93 15.47
N SER A 168 -19.75 -12.80 16.15
CA SER A 168 -20.40 -12.75 17.49
C SER A 168 -21.93 -12.99 17.47
N GLY A 169 -22.55 -12.90 16.30
CA GLY A 169 -24.01 -12.91 16.12
C GLY A 169 -24.66 -11.51 16.11
N GLU A 170 -23.87 -10.44 16.13
CA GLU A 170 -24.35 -9.04 16.01
C GLU A 170 -24.96 -8.73 14.63
N TYR A 171 -24.43 -9.34 13.56
CA TYR A 171 -24.84 -9.08 12.17
C TYR A 171 -25.48 -10.32 11.53
N ASP A 172 -26.32 -10.10 10.51
CA ASP A 172 -26.81 -11.19 9.68
C ASP A 172 -25.69 -11.75 8.77
N ALA A 173 -25.85 -13.00 8.32
CA ALA A 173 -24.81 -13.72 7.59
C ALA A 173 -24.36 -13.01 6.29
N LEU A 174 -25.25 -12.28 5.61
CA LEU A 174 -24.88 -11.57 4.39
C LEU A 174 -24.04 -10.32 4.71
N THR A 175 -24.39 -9.60 5.78
CA THR A 175 -23.58 -8.48 6.28
C THR A 175 -22.19 -8.95 6.73
N VAL A 176 -22.11 -10.09 7.44
CA VAL A 176 -20.83 -10.71 7.83
C VAL A 176 -19.98 -11.03 6.62
N LEU A 177 -20.55 -11.67 5.60
CA LEU A 177 -19.81 -12.03 4.38
C LEU A 177 -19.22 -10.79 3.69
N LYS A 178 -20.04 -9.75 3.49
CA LYS A 178 -19.62 -8.49 2.85
C LYS A 178 -18.51 -7.79 3.63
N MET A 179 -18.67 -7.68 4.94
CA MET A 179 -17.67 -7.01 5.79
C MET A 179 -16.38 -7.83 5.90
N LYS A 180 -16.47 -9.16 5.91
CA LYS A 180 -15.28 -10.02 5.95
C LYS A 180 -14.42 -9.82 4.70
N GLU A 181 -15.01 -9.79 3.50
CA GLU A 181 -14.23 -9.61 2.28
C GLU A 181 -13.53 -8.24 2.22
N VAL A 182 -14.19 -7.18 2.69
CA VAL A 182 -13.53 -5.87 2.86
C VAL A 182 -12.40 -5.94 3.89
N ALA A 183 -12.60 -6.66 5.00
CA ALA A 183 -11.59 -6.84 6.04
C ALA A 183 -10.36 -7.61 5.53
N ASP A 184 -10.58 -8.63 4.71
CA ASP A 184 -9.52 -9.44 4.11
C ASP A 184 -8.65 -8.60 3.16
N GLU A 185 -9.25 -7.71 2.36
CA GLU A 185 -8.46 -6.80 1.50
C GLU A 185 -7.70 -5.74 2.30
N LEU A 186 -8.26 -5.26 3.42
CA LEU A 186 -7.55 -4.35 4.33
C LEU A 186 -6.34 -5.03 4.99
N GLU A 187 -6.47 -6.29 5.40
CA GLU A 187 -5.38 -7.12 5.92
C GLU A 187 -4.32 -7.35 4.82
N ALA A 188 -4.74 -7.77 3.63
CA ALA A 188 -3.83 -8.03 2.51
C ALA A 188 -3.02 -6.78 2.10
N ALA A 189 -3.61 -5.59 2.19
CA ALA A 189 -2.89 -4.33 2.02
C ALA A 189 -1.82 -4.12 3.12
N CYS A 190 -2.13 -4.43 4.39
CA CYS A 190 -1.17 -4.32 5.51
C CYS A 190 0.02 -5.28 5.31
N ASP A 191 -0.26 -6.53 4.96
CA ASP A 191 0.76 -7.56 4.68
C ASP A 191 1.62 -7.15 3.49
N SER A 192 1.02 -6.55 2.45
CA SER A 192 1.76 -6.09 1.27
C SER A 192 2.74 -4.97 1.61
N PHE A 193 2.39 -4.05 2.53
CA PHE A 193 3.36 -3.08 3.06
C PHE A 193 4.53 -3.75 3.79
N GLU A 194 4.27 -4.81 4.56
CA GLU A 194 5.32 -5.59 5.22
C GLU A 194 6.25 -6.26 4.19
N HIS A 195 5.69 -6.84 3.13
CA HIS A 195 6.47 -7.42 2.03
C HIS A 195 7.35 -6.38 1.32
N VAL A 196 6.85 -5.15 1.12
CA VAL A 196 7.66 -4.04 0.60
C VAL A 196 8.83 -3.75 1.56
N ALA A 197 8.57 -3.63 2.85
CA ALA A 197 9.59 -3.34 3.85
C ALA A 197 10.67 -4.44 3.94
N ASN A 198 10.27 -5.71 3.95
CA ASN A 198 11.17 -6.87 3.98
C ASN A 198 12.04 -6.93 2.70
N THR A 199 11.48 -6.50 1.56
CA THR A 199 12.21 -6.39 0.30
C THR A 199 13.23 -5.24 0.35
N VAL A 200 12.87 -4.09 0.93
CA VAL A 200 13.79 -2.97 1.15
C VAL A 200 14.94 -3.36 2.08
N GLU A 201 14.66 -4.06 3.19
CA GLU A 201 15.69 -4.60 4.09
C GLU A 201 16.65 -5.52 3.34
N THR A 202 16.11 -6.45 2.55
CA THR A 202 16.90 -7.40 1.75
C THR A 202 17.83 -6.67 0.77
N ILE A 203 17.33 -5.63 0.08
CA ILE A 203 18.14 -4.81 -0.83
C ILE A 203 19.25 -4.09 -0.07
N ALA A 204 18.93 -3.45 1.07
CA ALA A 204 19.91 -2.72 1.87
C ALA A 204 21.04 -3.63 2.38
N VAL A 205 20.72 -4.87 2.80
CA VAL A 205 21.71 -5.86 3.24
C VAL A 205 22.61 -6.33 2.09
N LYS A 206 22.05 -6.52 0.88
CA LYS A 206 22.84 -6.90 -0.31
C LYS A 206 23.82 -5.83 -0.76
N GLU A 207 23.44 -4.56 -0.60
CA GLU A 207 24.22 -3.39 -1.04
C GLU A 207 25.15 -2.82 0.05
N SER A 208 25.21 -3.46 1.24
CA SER A 208 26.06 -3.07 2.38
C SER A 208 27.51 -3.56 2.27
#